data_AF-A0A6I3W5L7-F1
#
_entry.id   AF-A0A6I3W5L7-F1
#
_cell.length_a   1.000
_cell.length_b   1.000
_cell.length_c   1.000
_cell.angle_alpha   90.00
_cell.angle_beta   90.00
_cell.angle_gamma   90.00
#
_symmetry.space_group_name_H-M   'P 1'
#
loop_
_entity.id
_entity.type
_entity.pdbx_description
1 polymer ?
#
loop_
_entity_poly.entity_id
_entity_poly.type
_entity_poly.pdbx_seq_one_letter_code
_entity_poly.pdbx_strand_id
1 'polypeptide(L)'
;MQMLHNQMIPMRDGIHLATDIYLPQGLEGPFPVVIERTPYDKSKPSRSEKQLDGQHISREQMAARFTAQGFAAIFQDCRGRYSSEGVFIKYTAEGEDGFDTLAWIVKQPWCNGKVGSMGLSYAAHTQLAMACLSPPGLCSMVLDSGGFANAYQCGIRQGGAFELKQATWAWRQAKESPAALADPQIREALEQEDIHHWFSRMPWQPGQSPLRHVPEYETYVLDQWAQGTFGSYWKKPGIYAEGHYERLPDIPVLFMSSWYDAYVSSTLANYAAFHNSSTRPQHLIMGPWLHGDRNISHSGDVEFGPNATFDGQVAKDWLSCRLDWFERSLKPASKILPASVSVFLMGGGSGAMDENGRLQHGGRWLHSSQWPLPGSQSQSLYLNVQRQLHPTSPTEADAHLDYYADPAEPVPTIGGALTSGAPVFVGGAFDQRERPDFFGTRGDNSPLAERSDVLSFQTEPLSEDLIVAGAVQIELWIDSDAPDTDFTAKLVDVYPPSADYPEGFAMNITDGIRRCRYRDSWEQPALMTPGERVKVLIEPFATCNLFKQGHRVRLDIASSNFPHFDVNPNSGEAEGQALRPQTAHNRVHLSRDFASRLILSVLPASAVPDC
;
A
#
# COMPACT_ATOMS: atom_id res chain seq x y z
N MET A 1 -10.42 22.90 27.40
CA MET A 1 -9.14 22.25 27.04
C MET A 1 -8.07 23.32 27.09
N GLN A 2 -6.88 23.02 27.62
CA GLN A 2 -5.71 23.90 27.57
C GLN A 2 -4.80 23.46 26.42
N MET A 3 -4.27 24.39 25.64
CA MET A 3 -3.30 24.11 24.57
C MET A 3 -1.94 24.71 24.93
N LEU A 4 -0.88 23.90 24.83
CA LEU A 4 0.51 24.35 24.81
C LEU A 4 0.95 24.32 23.34
N HIS A 5 0.95 25.49 22.71
CA HIS A 5 1.27 25.62 21.30
C HIS A 5 2.78 25.56 21.05
N ASN A 6 3.19 24.92 19.95
CA ASN A 6 4.57 24.90 19.45
C ASN A 6 5.64 24.67 20.53
N GLN A 7 5.42 23.66 21.36
CA GLN A 7 6.45 23.20 22.29
C GLN A 7 7.59 22.57 21.49
N MET A 8 8.78 23.13 21.61
CA MET A 8 9.98 22.69 20.88
C MET A 8 10.66 21.58 21.67
N ILE A 9 10.43 20.32 21.27
CA ILE A 9 10.95 19.14 21.97
C ILE A 9 12.37 18.84 21.47
N PRO A 10 13.40 18.81 22.34
CA PRO A 10 14.78 18.55 21.92
C PRO A 10 15.01 17.07 21.63
N MET A 11 15.59 16.78 20.47
CA MET A 11 16.08 15.47 20.07
C MET A 11 17.52 15.25 20.56
N ARG A 12 18.03 14.02 20.48
CA ARG A 12 19.39 13.63 20.92
C ARG A 12 20.52 14.42 20.27
N ASP A 13 20.29 14.96 19.07
CA ASP A 13 21.25 15.72 18.27
C ASP A 13 21.09 17.23 18.40
N GLY A 14 20.20 17.71 19.29
CA GLY A 14 19.98 19.13 19.57
C GLY A 14 19.00 19.82 18.62
N ILE A 15 18.46 19.12 17.63
CA ILE A 15 17.35 19.61 16.80
C ILE A 15 16.05 19.57 17.59
N HIS A 16 15.18 20.56 17.39
CA HIS A 16 13.89 20.63 18.08
C HIS A 16 12.72 20.36 17.15
N LEU A 17 11.80 19.49 17.61
CA LEU A 17 10.57 19.18 16.89
C LEU A 17 9.39 19.94 17.48
N ALA A 18 8.67 20.68 16.64
CA ALA A 18 7.52 21.48 17.03
C ALA A 18 6.31 20.60 17.33
N THR A 19 5.74 20.80 18.51
CA THR A 19 4.69 19.93 19.05
C THR A 19 3.56 20.74 19.66
N ASP A 20 2.32 20.47 19.23
CA ASP A 20 1.11 21.01 19.88
C ASP A 20 0.59 19.99 20.90
N ILE A 21 0.37 20.44 22.13
CA ILE A 21 -0.06 19.60 23.25
C ILE A 21 -1.38 20.12 23.79
N TYR A 22 -2.39 19.26 23.80
CA TYR A 22 -3.73 19.56 24.28
C TYR A 22 -4.01 18.78 25.55
N LEU A 23 -4.26 19.50 26.65
CA LEU A 23 -4.48 18.94 27.99
C LEU A 23 -5.97 19.04 28.40
N PRO A 24 -6.50 18.03 29.11
CA PRO A 24 -7.81 18.15 29.75
C PRO A 24 -7.88 19.37 30.67
N GLN A 25 -9.03 20.05 30.66
CA GLN A 25 -9.29 21.20 31.54
C GLN A 25 -10.26 20.80 32.64
N GLY A 26 -9.94 21.14 33.88
CA GLY A 26 -10.81 20.83 35.04
C GLY A 26 -10.72 19.39 35.53
N LEU A 27 -9.78 18.58 35.01
CA LEU A 27 -9.43 17.27 35.53
C LEU A 27 -8.05 17.33 36.18
N GLU A 28 -7.84 16.59 37.26
CA GLU A 28 -6.52 16.42 37.87
C GLU A 28 -5.75 15.33 37.10
N GLY A 29 -4.52 15.67 36.68
CA GLY A 29 -3.61 14.72 36.07
C GLY A 29 -2.91 13.83 37.10
N PRO A 30 -1.99 12.95 36.67
CA PRO A 30 -1.45 12.84 35.31
C PRO A 30 -2.35 12.03 34.35
N PHE A 31 -2.25 12.30 33.05
CA PHE A 31 -3.11 11.75 31.99
C PHE A 31 -2.40 10.72 31.10
N PRO A 32 -3.13 9.72 30.57
CA PRO A 32 -2.66 8.96 29.41
C PRO A 32 -2.57 9.86 28.17
N VAL A 33 -1.61 9.59 27.31
CA VAL A 33 -1.31 10.41 26.12
C VAL A 33 -1.69 9.67 24.85
N VAL A 34 -2.25 10.39 23.87
CA VAL A 34 -2.37 9.94 22.49
C VAL A 34 -1.57 10.88 21.60
N ILE A 35 -0.67 10.32 20.77
CA ILE A 35 0.21 11.10 19.88
C ILE A 35 0.06 10.68 18.42
N GLU A 36 0.14 11.67 17.53
CA GLU A 36 0.40 11.49 16.11
C GLU A 36 1.60 12.35 15.68
N ARG A 37 2.58 11.73 15.02
CA ARG A 37 3.71 12.40 14.36
C ARG A 37 3.43 12.45 12.86
N THR A 38 3.52 13.61 12.24
CA THR A 38 3.09 13.81 10.84
C THR A 38 4.07 14.68 10.04
N PRO A 39 4.33 14.37 8.76
CA PRO A 39 5.08 15.25 7.86
C PRO A 39 4.15 16.19 7.07
N TYR A 40 2.88 16.33 7.48
CA TYR A 40 1.79 17.00 6.75
C TYR A 40 1.14 18.18 7.51
N ASP A 41 1.92 18.90 8.31
CA ASP A 41 1.51 20.03 9.16
C ASP A 41 0.63 19.56 10.31
N LYS A 42 1.20 19.57 11.52
CA LYS A 42 0.50 19.15 12.75
C LYS A 42 -0.77 19.94 13.04
N SER A 43 -0.93 21.15 12.46
CA SER A 43 -2.13 21.96 12.62
C SER A 43 -3.25 21.60 11.63
N LYS A 44 -2.93 20.92 10.53
CA LYS A 44 -3.91 20.56 9.50
C LYS A 44 -4.61 19.24 9.83
N PRO A 45 -5.90 19.10 9.46
CA PRO A 45 -6.60 17.83 9.58
C PRO A 45 -5.91 16.76 8.73
N SER A 46 -5.82 15.52 9.25
CA SER A 46 -5.36 14.39 8.45
C SER A 46 -6.36 14.09 7.32
N ARG A 47 -5.84 13.59 6.19
CA ARG A 47 -6.64 13.23 5.00
C ARG A 47 -7.77 12.26 5.32
N SER A 48 -7.53 11.28 6.20
CA SER A 48 -8.53 10.25 6.52
C SER A 48 -9.53 10.68 7.60
N GLU A 49 -9.34 11.84 8.21
CA GLU A 49 -10.24 12.35 9.26
C GLU A 49 -11.45 13.05 8.66
N LYS A 50 -12.21 12.29 7.88
CA LYS A 50 -13.41 12.74 7.17
C LYS A 50 -14.62 11.96 7.65
N GLN A 51 -15.74 12.64 7.77
CA GLN A 51 -17.05 12.03 7.99
C GLN A 51 -17.65 11.53 6.66
N LEU A 52 -18.76 10.79 6.73
CA LEU A 52 -19.47 10.29 5.54
C LEU A 52 -19.97 11.42 4.61
N ASP A 53 -20.24 12.61 5.17
CA ASP A 53 -20.61 13.80 4.37
C ASP A 53 -19.40 14.50 3.72
N GLY A 54 -18.19 13.96 3.91
CA GLY A 54 -16.93 14.49 3.37
C GLY A 54 -16.29 15.59 4.21
N GLN A 55 -16.91 16.04 5.31
CA GLN A 55 -16.34 17.09 6.15
C GLN A 55 -15.16 16.58 6.95
N HIS A 56 -14.08 17.36 6.96
CA HIS A 56 -12.89 17.07 7.77
C HIS A 56 -13.10 17.43 9.24
N ILE A 57 -12.54 16.60 10.12
CA ILE A 57 -12.41 16.88 11.55
C ILE A 57 -11.10 17.64 11.78
N SER A 58 -11.18 18.86 12.33
CA SER A 58 -9.98 19.65 12.66
C SER A 58 -9.18 19.01 13.80
N ARG A 59 -7.91 19.40 13.94
CA ARG A 59 -7.03 18.93 15.02
C ARG A 59 -7.57 19.32 16.39
N GLU A 60 -8.14 20.51 16.52
CA GLU A 60 -8.78 20.99 17.75
C GLU A 60 -10.05 20.21 18.06
N GLN A 61 -10.87 19.89 17.06
CA GLN A 61 -12.07 19.05 17.25
C GLN A 61 -11.69 17.64 17.72
N MET A 62 -10.67 17.05 17.09
CA MET A 62 -10.13 15.75 17.50
C MET A 62 -9.57 15.81 18.93
N ALA A 63 -8.71 16.79 19.23
CA ALA A 63 -8.14 16.99 20.56
C ALA A 63 -9.22 17.23 21.62
N ALA A 64 -10.27 17.97 21.31
CA ALA A 64 -11.40 18.19 22.21
C ALA A 64 -12.11 16.87 22.57
N ARG A 65 -12.25 15.94 21.62
CA ARG A 65 -12.84 14.61 21.86
C ARG A 65 -11.97 13.75 22.78
N PHE A 66 -10.65 13.74 22.57
CA PHE A 66 -9.71 13.03 23.44
C PHE A 66 -9.62 13.64 24.85
N THR A 67 -9.50 14.96 24.94
CA THR A 67 -9.37 15.66 26.22
C THR A 67 -10.64 15.63 27.06
N ALA A 68 -11.82 15.62 26.43
CA ALA A 68 -13.08 15.35 27.12
C ALA A 68 -13.14 13.96 27.76
N GLN A 69 -12.38 12.99 27.22
CA GLN A 69 -12.22 11.65 27.78
C GLN A 69 -10.99 11.53 28.69
N GLY A 70 -10.36 12.65 29.09
CA GLY A 70 -9.23 12.63 30.03
C GLY A 70 -7.91 12.15 29.43
N PHE A 71 -7.74 12.23 28.11
CA PHE A 71 -6.45 12.04 27.45
C PHE A 71 -5.75 13.39 27.20
N ALA A 72 -4.43 13.41 27.28
CA ALA A 72 -3.65 14.44 26.60
C ALA A 72 -3.50 14.06 25.12
N ALA A 73 -3.78 14.97 24.20
CA ALA A 73 -3.62 14.76 22.76
C ALA A 73 -2.44 15.56 22.22
N ILE A 74 -1.58 14.94 21.41
CA ILE A 74 -0.34 15.52 20.91
C ILE A 74 -0.25 15.36 19.39
N PHE A 75 0.09 16.45 18.71
CA PHE A 75 0.42 16.45 17.28
C PHE A 75 1.80 17.06 17.08
N GLN A 76 2.68 16.37 16.37
CA GLN A 76 4.07 16.79 16.17
C GLN A 76 4.43 16.81 14.69
N ASP A 77 5.11 17.87 14.26
CA ASP A 77 5.73 17.95 12.94
C ASP A 77 7.01 17.10 12.90
N CYS A 78 7.14 16.25 11.88
CA CYS A 78 8.38 15.48 11.68
C CYS A 78 9.56 16.42 11.37
N ARG A 79 10.79 15.93 11.55
CA ARG A 79 12.04 16.68 11.31
C ARG A 79 12.07 17.34 9.92
N GLY A 80 12.49 18.60 9.88
CA GLY A 80 12.58 19.40 8.66
C GLY A 80 11.24 19.71 7.98
N ARG A 81 10.12 19.53 8.68
CA ARG A 81 8.78 19.85 8.19
C ARG A 81 8.16 20.98 9.02
N TYR A 82 7.57 21.95 8.32
CA TYR A 82 6.80 23.05 8.90
C TYR A 82 7.55 23.77 10.03
N SER A 83 7.07 23.66 11.28
CA SER A 83 7.66 24.37 12.42
C SER A 83 8.83 23.61 13.06
N SER A 84 9.09 22.36 12.66
CA SER A 84 10.22 21.57 13.16
C SER A 84 11.53 21.94 12.48
N GLU A 85 12.61 21.97 13.27
CA GLU A 85 13.97 22.20 12.79
C GLU A 85 14.51 20.97 12.01
N GLY A 86 15.68 21.12 11.39
CA GLY A 86 16.41 20.06 10.70
C GLY A 86 16.12 19.95 9.20
N VAL A 87 16.56 18.85 8.60
CA VAL A 87 16.40 18.56 7.16
C VAL A 87 15.50 17.34 6.99
N PHE A 88 14.54 17.43 6.07
CA PHE A 88 13.63 16.33 5.79
C PHE A 88 14.29 15.32 4.84
N ILE A 89 14.43 14.08 5.33
CA ILE A 89 14.77 12.92 4.51
C ILE A 89 13.69 11.87 4.76
N LYS A 90 13.00 11.46 3.68
CA LYS A 90 11.80 10.63 3.78
C LYS A 90 12.10 9.31 4.53
N TYR A 91 11.38 9.09 5.63
CA TYR A 91 11.33 7.91 6.50
C TYR A 91 12.52 7.64 7.44
N THR A 92 13.69 8.21 7.21
CA THR A 92 14.91 7.66 7.83
C THR A 92 15.20 8.11 9.26
N ALA A 93 14.61 9.21 9.74
CA ALA A 93 14.83 9.73 11.09
C ALA A 93 13.73 9.32 12.09
N GLU A 94 12.67 8.66 11.61
CA GLU A 94 11.41 8.58 12.35
C GLU A 94 11.46 7.67 13.57
N GLY A 95 12.34 6.68 13.58
CA GLY A 95 12.50 5.79 14.73
C GLY A 95 13.10 6.53 15.92
N GLU A 96 14.27 7.13 15.70
CA GLU A 96 15.05 7.84 16.70
C GLU A 96 14.33 9.08 17.23
N ASP A 97 13.75 9.89 16.34
CA ASP A 97 13.01 11.09 16.73
C ASP A 97 11.72 10.73 17.51
N GLY A 98 11.05 9.63 17.13
CA GLY A 98 9.90 9.12 17.87
C GLY A 98 10.28 8.61 19.26
N PHE A 99 11.43 7.93 19.38
CA PHE A 99 11.97 7.51 20.68
C PHE A 99 12.24 8.68 21.61
N ASP A 100 12.94 9.71 21.12
CA ASP A 100 13.30 10.89 21.92
C ASP A 100 12.07 11.68 22.34
N THR A 101 11.09 11.79 21.44
CA THR A 101 9.79 12.41 21.72
C THR A 101 9.07 11.70 22.87
N LEU A 102 8.96 10.37 22.82
CA LEU A 102 8.31 9.61 23.90
C LEU A 102 9.09 9.69 25.22
N ALA A 103 10.42 9.64 25.16
CA ALA A 103 11.29 9.81 26.33
C ALA A 103 11.15 11.20 26.99
N TRP A 104 10.83 12.24 26.21
CA TRP A 104 10.50 13.56 26.73
C TRP A 104 9.09 13.60 27.33
N ILE A 105 8.09 13.02 26.64
CA ILE A 105 6.67 13.02 27.07
C ILE A 105 6.50 12.35 28.44
N VAL A 106 7.10 11.17 28.66
CA VAL A 106 6.92 10.42 29.91
C VAL A 106 7.54 11.10 31.14
N LYS A 107 8.37 12.13 30.94
CA LYS A 107 8.97 12.93 32.03
C LYS A 107 8.11 14.13 32.41
N GLN A 108 7.05 14.42 31.65
CA GLN A 108 6.22 15.59 31.90
C GLN A 108 5.28 15.33 33.08
N PRO A 109 5.05 16.32 33.97
CA PRO A 109 4.24 16.13 35.18
C PRO A 109 2.76 15.82 34.88
N TRP A 110 2.30 16.15 33.67
CA TRP A 110 0.94 15.86 33.20
C TRP A 110 0.80 14.49 32.53
N CYS A 111 1.89 13.73 32.31
CA CYS A 111 1.85 12.40 31.68
C CYS A 111 1.89 11.30 32.75
N ASN A 112 1.03 10.29 32.65
CA ASN A 112 0.99 9.16 33.59
C ASN A 112 1.93 8.00 33.21
N GLY A 113 2.81 8.24 32.23
CA GLY A 113 3.75 7.24 31.70
C GLY A 113 3.17 6.30 30.63
N LYS A 114 1.88 6.43 30.26
CA LYS A 114 1.26 5.61 29.20
C LYS A 114 0.96 6.45 27.96
N VAL A 115 1.50 6.02 26.82
CA VAL A 115 1.37 6.67 25.52
C VAL A 115 0.77 5.68 24.53
N GLY A 116 -0.31 6.08 23.86
CA GLY A 116 -0.81 5.46 22.65
C GLY A 116 -0.41 6.27 21.42
N SER A 117 -0.11 5.63 20.31
CA SER A 117 0.17 6.32 19.06
C SER A 117 -0.88 6.03 17.99
N MET A 118 -1.11 6.97 17.09
CA MET A 118 -2.01 6.80 15.95
C MET A 118 -1.55 7.59 14.73
N GLY A 119 -2.14 7.30 13.58
CA GLY A 119 -1.90 8.05 12.36
C GLY A 119 -2.09 7.22 11.10
N LEU A 120 -2.36 7.92 9.99
CA LEU A 120 -2.51 7.37 8.64
C LEU A 120 -1.17 7.38 7.89
N SER A 121 -0.89 6.36 7.08
CA SER A 121 0.16 6.40 6.05
C SER A 121 1.54 6.67 6.63
N TYR A 122 2.16 7.80 6.28
CA TYR A 122 3.40 8.25 6.88
C TYR A 122 3.34 8.30 8.39
N ALA A 123 2.26 8.81 8.98
CA ALA A 123 2.11 8.82 10.43
C ALA A 123 2.04 7.39 11.00
N ALA A 124 1.50 6.41 10.27
CA ALA A 124 1.63 4.99 10.65
C ALA A 124 3.06 4.46 10.51
N HIS A 125 3.80 4.86 9.48
CA HIS A 125 5.23 4.52 9.37
C HIS A 125 6.04 5.06 10.55
N THR A 126 5.77 6.29 11.03
CA THR A 126 6.46 6.82 12.23
C THR A 126 6.19 6.00 13.48
N GLN A 127 4.99 5.42 13.62
CA GLN A 127 4.62 4.63 14.79
C GLN A 127 5.41 3.33 14.85
N LEU A 128 5.45 2.60 13.73
CA LEU A 128 6.17 1.34 13.69
C LEU A 128 7.68 1.56 13.75
N ALA A 129 8.19 2.59 13.09
CA ALA A 129 9.60 2.98 13.15
C ALA A 129 10.06 3.21 14.59
N MET A 130 9.30 3.99 15.38
CA MET A 130 9.65 4.21 16.78
C MET A 130 9.48 2.94 17.61
N ALA A 131 8.43 2.14 17.38
CA ALA A 131 8.19 0.90 18.11
C ALA A 131 9.35 -0.11 17.98
N CYS A 132 10.04 -0.15 16.84
CA CYS A 132 11.23 -0.98 16.61
C CYS A 132 12.41 -0.64 17.54
N LEU A 133 12.37 0.52 18.20
CA LEU A 133 13.36 0.97 19.19
C LEU A 133 12.87 0.83 20.65
N SER A 134 11.71 0.20 20.86
CA SER A 134 11.10 -0.03 22.19
C SER A 134 11.05 1.24 23.07
N PRO A 135 10.40 2.33 22.62
CA PRO A 135 10.49 3.62 23.27
C PRO A 135 9.73 3.62 24.61
N PRO A 136 10.18 4.42 25.59
CA PRO A 136 9.57 4.41 26.92
C PRO A 136 8.11 4.88 26.88
N GLY A 137 7.25 4.15 27.59
CA GLY A 137 5.84 4.51 27.76
C GLY A 137 4.92 4.15 26.60
N LEU A 138 5.41 3.63 25.47
CA LEU A 138 4.55 3.15 24.39
C LEU A 138 3.75 1.93 24.85
N CYS A 139 2.43 2.07 24.92
CA CYS A 139 1.52 1.08 25.50
C CYS A 139 0.42 0.62 24.54
N SER A 140 0.22 1.29 23.40
CA SER A 140 -0.85 0.98 22.43
C SER A 140 -0.59 1.66 21.10
N MET A 141 -1.05 1.08 19.99
CA MET A 141 -0.97 1.72 18.67
C MET A 141 -2.25 1.56 17.87
N VAL A 142 -2.48 2.50 16.95
CA VAL A 142 -3.46 2.39 15.86
C VAL A 142 -2.76 2.71 14.54
N LEU A 143 -2.46 1.68 13.77
CA LEU A 143 -1.82 1.78 12.46
C LEU A 143 -2.89 1.83 11.37
N ASP A 144 -3.01 2.95 10.67
CA ASP A 144 -3.95 3.15 9.56
C ASP A 144 -3.20 3.24 8.24
N SER A 145 -3.38 2.23 7.38
CA SER A 145 -2.86 2.15 6.01
C SER A 145 -1.36 2.50 5.92
N GLY A 146 -0.52 1.83 6.71
CA GLY A 146 0.92 2.07 6.77
C GLY A 146 1.61 1.28 7.88
N GLY A 147 2.78 1.75 8.32
CA GLY A 147 3.72 0.96 9.13
C GLY A 147 4.52 0.01 8.25
N PHE A 148 5.76 0.35 7.90
CA PHE A 148 6.54 -0.49 6.98
C PHE A 148 7.00 -1.77 7.67
N ALA A 149 6.44 -2.91 7.27
CA ALA A 149 7.06 -4.20 7.58
C ALA A 149 8.43 -4.28 6.88
N ASN A 150 8.43 -4.07 5.57
CA ASN A 150 9.61 -4.04 4.73
C ASN A 150 9.35 -3.16 3.50
N ALA A 151 9.86 -1.93 3.50
CA ALA A 151 9.60 -0.96 2.43
C ALA A 151 10.22 -1.35 1.08
N TYR A 152 11.17 -2.29 1.08
CA TYR A 152 11.77 -2.87 -0.12
C TYR A 152 10.83 -3.86 -0.83
N GLN A 153 9.93 -4.50 -0.08
CA GLN A 153 8.94 -5.44 -0.62
C GLN A 153 7.56 -4.81 -0.82
N CYS A 154 7.26 -3.75 -0.06
CA CYS A 154 5.97 -3.09 -0.11
C CYS A 154 6.10 -1.61 0.26
N GLY A 155 5.91 -0.73 -0.74
CA GLY A 155 5.59 0.67 -0.55
C GLY A 155 6.65 1.65 -1.04
N ILE A 156 7.94 1.32 -1.05
CA ILE A 156 8.96 2.07 -1.81
C ILE A 156 9.38 1.26 -3.04
N ARG A 157 9.50 -0.06 -2.87
CA ARG A 157 9.67 -1.04 -3.92
C ARG A 157 8.69 -2.17 -3.74
N GLN A 158 8.43 -2.90 -4.82
CA GLN A 158 7.75 -4.19 -4.83
C GLN A 158 8.44 -5.07 -5.86
N GLY A 159 8.74 -6.32 -5.52
CA GLY A 159 9.34 -7.24 -6.49
C GLY A 159 10.71 -6.83 -7.03
N GLY A 160 11.40 -5.89 -6.36
CA GLY A 160 12.66 -5.27 -6.82
C GLY A 160 12.48 -4.01 -7.68
N ALA A 161 11.30 -3.77 -8.23
CA ALA A 161 10.99 -2.55 -9.00
C ALA A 161 10.66 -1.37 -8.08
N PHE A 162 10.94 -0.15 -8.52
CA PHE A 162 10.70 1.08 -7.76
C PHE A 162 9.28 1.58 -7.97
N GLU A 163 8.55 1.88 -6.89
CA GLU A 163 7.21 2.45 -6.99
C GLU A 163 7.28 3.96 -7.25
N LEU A 164 6.85 4.40 -8.44
CA LEU A 164 6.99 5.82 -8.85
C LEU A 164 6.05 6.77 -8.11
N LYS A 165 5.16 6.27 -7.25
CA LYS A 165 4.40 7.11 -6.32
C LYS A 165 5.32 7.93 -5.41
N GLN A 166 6.56 7.47 -5.20
CA GLN A 166 7.57 8.22 -4.46
C GLN A 166 7.91 9.54 -5.14
N ALA A 167 7.96 9.54 -6.48
CA ALA A 167 8.26 10.71 -7.30
C ALA A 167 7.11 11.72 -7.33
N THR A 168 5.87 11.27 -7.51
CA THR A 168 4.68 12.14 -7.45
C THR A 168 4.45 12.72 -6.06
N TRP A 169 4.70 11.94 -5.00
CA TRP A 169 4.68 12.42 -3.62
C TRP A 169 5.74 13.50 -3.41
N ALA A 170 6.97 13.27 -3.87
CA ALA A 170 8.06 14.23 -3.74
C ALA A 170 7.74 15.55 -4.45
N TRP A 171 7.26 15.48 -5.70
CA TRP A 171 6.86 16.65 -6.48
C TRP A 171 5.79 17.48 -5.78
N ARG A 172 4.80 16.82 -5.16
CA ARG A 172 3.76 17.52 -4.39
C ARG A 172 4.33 18.16 -3.13
N GLN A 173 5.14 17.43 -2.37
CA GLN A 173 5.62 17.88 -1.06
C GLN A 173 6.78 18.87 -1.14
N ALA A 174 7.53 18.90 -2.25
CA ALA A 174 8.57 19.91 -2.49
C ALA A 174 7.99 21.34 -2.51
N LYS A 175 6.74 21.50 -2.96
CA LYS A 175 6.01 22.79 -2.94
C LYS A 175 5.71 23.29 -1.52
N GLU A 176 5.69 22.37 -0.57
CA GLU A 176 5.49 22.59 0.86
C GLU A 176 6.80 22.42 1.65
N SER A 177 7.96 22.52 0.98
CA SER A 177 9.28 22.51 1.62
C SER A 177 9.56 23.86 2.29
N PRO A 178 10.42 23.90 3.32
CA PRO A 178 10.88 25.17 3.89
C PRO A 178 11.45 26.13 2.83
N ALA A 179 12.19 25.61 1.83
CA ALA A 179 12.73 26.41 0.74
C ALA A 179 11.62 27.05 -0.12
N ALA A 180 10.62 26.28 -0.54
CA ALA A 180 9.51 26.80 -1.34
C ALA A 180 8.60 27.75 -0.56
N LEU A 181 8.44 27.55 0.76
CA LEU A 181 7.66 28.45 1.60
C LEU A 181 8.40 29.78 1.88
N ALA A 182 9.73 29.75 1.91
CA ALA A 182 10.56 30.94 2.15
C ALA A 182 10.80 31.78 0.88
N ASP A 183 10.83 31.15 -0.30
CA ASP A 183 11.12 31.82 -1.57
C ASP A 183 9.99 31.62 -2.61
N PRO A 184 9.23 32.68 -2.94
CA PRO A 184 8.19 32.63 -3.96
C PRO A 184 8.68 32.18 -5.34
N GLN A 185 9.94 32.45 -5.71
CA GLN A 185 10.48 32.05 -7.03
C GLN A 185 10.69 30.54 -7.10
N ILE A 186 11.16 29.91 -6.02
CA ILE A 186 11.27 28.44 -5.93
C ILE A 186 9.88 27.82 -6.04
N ARG A 187 8.90 28.36 -5.31
CA ARG A 187 7.52 27.89 -5.36
C ARG A 187 6.93 27.98 -6.76
N GLU A 188 7.05 29.14 -7.41
CA GLU A 188 6.55 29.34 -8.77
C GLU A 188 7.23 28.38 -9.76
N ALA A 189 8.55 28.18 -9.66
CA ALA A 189 9.27 27.22 -10.49
C ALA A 189 8.72 25.78 -10.34
N LEU A 190 8.45 25.32 -9.11
CA LEU A 190 7.84 24.01 -8.85
C LEU A 190 6.38 23.90 -9.32
N GLU A 191 5.63 25.00 -9.27
CA GLU A 191 4.25 25.06 -9.75
C GLU A 191 4.16 24.99 -11.29
N GLN A 192 5.20 25.46 -12.00
CA GLN A 192 5.32 25.37 -13.46
C GLN A 192 5.74 23.98 -13.97
N GLU A 193 6.23 23.09 -13.11
CA GLU A 193 6.61 21.73 -13.51
C GLU A 193 5.40 20.86 -13.87
N ASP A 194 5.36 20.38 -15.12
CA ASP A 194 4.39 19.38 -15.57
C ASP A 194 4.88 17.96 -15.28
N ILE A 195 4.32 17.34 -14.25
CA ILE A 195 4.70 16.01 -13.82
C ILE A 195 4.38 14.92 -14.87
N HIS A 196 3.34 15.08 -15.72
CA HIS A 196 3.06 14.10 -16.78
C HIS A 196 4.16 14.11 -17.85
N HIS A 197 4.63 15.30 -18.21
CA HIS A 197 5.74 15.48 -19.14
C HIS A 197 7.06 14.91 -18.59
N TRP A 198 7.28 14.97 -17.28
CA TRP A 198 8.44 14.33 -16.67
C TRP A 198 8.31 12.80 -16.63
N PHE A 199 7.10 12.26 -16.50
CA PHE A 199 6.89 10.82 -16.59
C PHE A 199 7.05 10.27 -18.00
N SER A 200 6.87 11.09 -19.05
CA SER A 200 7.19 10.68 -20.43
C SER A 200 8.69 10.81 -20.77
N ARG A 201 9.51 11.29 -19.84
CA ARG A 201 10.97 11.46 -19.99
C ARG A 201 11.72 10.84 -18.82
N MET A 202 11.94 9.53 -18.92
CA MET A 202 12.70 8.76 -17.94
C MET A 202 14.04 8.28 -18.54
N PRO A 203 15.05 8.01 -17.69
CA PRO A 203 15.09 8.31 -16.26
C PRO A 203 15.40 9.79 -15.96
N TRP A 204 15.04 10.25 -14.76
CA TRP A 204 15.45 11.57 -14.25
C TRP A 204 16.94 11.56 -13.86
N GLN A 205 17.61 12.70 -14.02
CA GLN A 205 19.02 12.88 -13.63
C GLN A 205 19.15 14.03 -12.62
N PRO A 206 20.19 14.05 -11.77
CA PRO A 206 20.44 15.18 -10.88
C PRO A 206 20.50 16.52 -11.64
N GLY A 207 19.72 17.51 -11.20
CA GLY A 207 19.57 18.80 -11.89
C GLY A 207 18.67 18.78 -13.14
N GLN A 208 18.19 17.60 -13.55
CA GLN A 208 17.27 17.38 -14.67
C GLN A 208 16.07 16.57 -14.20
N SER A 209 15.36 17.15 -13.24
CA SER A 209 14.14 16.59 -12.66
C SER A 209 13.17 17.73 -12.32
N PRO A 210 11.89 17.43 -12.03
CA PRO A 210 10.96 18.43 -11.51
C PRO A 210 11.30 18.90 -10.09
N LEU A 211 12.31 18.29 -9.44
CA LEU A 211 12.68 18.54 -8.05
C LEU A 211 13.97 19.35 -7.92
N ARG A 212 14.65 19.68 -9.01
CA ARG A 212 15.97 20.35 -9.04
C ARG A 212 16.07 21.66 -8.24
N HIS A 213 14.94 22.31 -7.97
CA HIS A 213 14.86 23.54 -7.18
C HIS A 213 14.81 23.29 -5.66
N VAL A 214 14.66 22.04 -5.24
CA VAL A 214 14.62 21.61 -3.84
C VAL A 214 15.51 20.36 -3.69
N PRO A 215 16.85 20.54 -3.61
CA PRO A 215 17.82 19.46 -3.74
C PRO A 215 17.64 18.32 -2.75
N GLU A 216 17.14 18.58 -1.54
CA GLU A 216 16.87 17.52 -0.56
C GLU A 216 15.80 16.54 -1.04
N TYR A 217 14.77 17.02 -1.77
CA TYR A 217 13.73 16.18 -2.36
C TYR A 217 14.23 15.42 -3.59
N GLU A 218 14.99 16.11 -4.46
CA GLU A 218 15.61 15.46 -5.62
C GLU A 218 16.55 14.33 -5.19
N THR A 219 17.44 14.64 -4.24
CA THR A 219 18.47 13.71 -3.77
C THR A 219 17.85 12.46 -3.17
N TYR A 220 16.90 12.58 -2.23
CA TYR A 220 16.38 11.37 -1.60
C TYR A 220 15.60 10.48 -2.58
N VAL A 221 14.89 11.07 -3.55
CA VAL A 221 14.12 10.28 -4.54
C VAL A 221 15.08 9.52 -5.45
N LEU A 222 16.07 10.20 -6.02
CA LEU A 222 17.05 9.58 -6.90
C LEU A 222 17.88 8.54 -6.15
N ASP A 223 18.28 8.82 -4.90
CA ASP A 223 18.97 7.86 -4.05
C ASP A 223 18.11 6.62 -3.82
N GLN A 224 16.86 6.77 -3.37
CA GLN A 224 15.95 5.63 -3.15
C GLN A 224 15.74 4.79 -4.42
N TRP A 225 15.64 5.46 -5.57
CA TRP A 225 15.48 4.81 -6.87
C TRP A 225 16.75 4.06 -7.31
N ALA A 226 17.93 4.60 -7.02
CA ALA A 226 19.20 3.94 -7.31
C ALA A 226 19.54 2.79 -6.33
N GLN A 227 18.95 2.76 -5.13
CA GLN A 227 19.14 1.70 -4.13
C GLN A 227 18.40 0.41 -4.49
N GLY A 228 18.74 -0.21 -5.63
CA GLY A 228 18.10 -1.43 -6.15
C GLY A 228 18.32 -2.67 -5.28
N THR A 229 19.52 -2.82 -4.71
CA THR A 229 19.88 -3.99 -3.88
C THR A 229 19.43 -3.81 -2.44
N PHE A 230 18.95 -4.87 -1.80
CA PHE A 230 18.57 -4.90 -0.37
C PHE A 230 19.79 -4.86 0.57
N GLY A 231 20.51 -3.74 0.55
CA GLY A 231 21.69 -3.49 1.39
C GLY A 231 21.40 -2.80 2.72
N SER A 232 22.44 -2.23 3.31
CA SER A 232 22.36 -1.49 4.59
C SER A 232 21.41 -0.30 4.56
N TYR A 233 21.18 0.30 3.38
CA TYR A 233 20.20 1.37 3.21
C TYR A 233 18.80 0.93 3.65
N TRP A 234 18.37 -0.26 3.24
CA TRP A 234 17.02 -0.78 3.49
C TRP A 234 16.86 -1.34 4.89
N LYS A 235 17.94 -1.78 5.55
CA LYS A 235 17.91 -2.36 6.90
C LYS A 235 17.82 -1.33 8.04
N LYS A 236 17.25 -0.15 7.76
CA LYS A 236 17.04 0.92 8.76
C LYS A 236 15.70 0.73 9.46
N PRO A 237 15.59 1.00 10.78
CA PRO A 237 14.34 0.82 11.54
C PRO A 237 13.13 1.54 10.95
N GLY A 238 13.34 2.70 10.33
CA GLY A 238 12.26 3.51 9.73
C GLY A 238 11.57 2.87 8.51
N ILE A 239 12.19 1.88 7.88
CA ILE A 239 11.73 1.27 6.62
C ILE A 239 11.82 -0.26 6.59
N TYR A 240 12.30 -0.89 7.65
CA TYR A 240 12.43 -2.36 7.76
C TYR A 240 12.17 -2.84 9.19
N ALA A 241 10.90 -2.87 9.59
CA ALA A 241 10.50 -3.37 10.89
C ALA A 241 10.69 -4.88 11.03
N GLU A 242 10.60 -5.64 9.94
CA GLU A 242 10.75 -7.10 9.93
C GLU A 242 12.08 -7.56 10.55
N GLY A 243 13.17 -6.83 10.34
CA GLY A 243 14.47 -7.10 10.98
C GLY A 243 14.59 -6.65 12.44
N HIS A 244 13.51 -6.13 13.03
CA HIS A 244 13.44 -5.58 14.38
C HIS A 244 12.20 -6.05 15.15
N TYR A 245 11.44 -7.02 14.63
CA TYR A 245 10.23 -7.52 15.29
C TYR A 245 10.48 -8.08 16.68
N GLU A 246 11.69 -8.58 16.96
CA GLU A 246 12.10 -9.06 18.28
C GLU A 246 12.15 -7.96 19.35
N ARG A 247 12.17 -6.69 18.94
CA ARG A 247 12.19 -5.51 19.83
C ARG A 247 10.82 -4.87 19.97
N LEU A 248 9.83 -5.31 19.21
CA LEU A 248 8.50 -4.74 19.31
C LEU A 248 7.95 -4.96 20.73
N PRO A 249 7.36 -3.92 21.34
CA PRO A 249 6.79 -4.06 22.67
C PRO A 249 5.53 -4.94 22.63
N ASP A 250 5.31 -5.71 23.70
CA ASP A 250 4.08 -6.53 23.88
C ASP A 250 2.89 -5.62 24.25
N ILE A 251 2.30 -5.00 23.22
CA ILE A 251 1.23 -4.01 23.33
C ILE A 251 0.05 -4.35 22.41
N PRO A 252 -1.18 -3.95 22.77
CA PRO A 252 -2.31 -4.04 21.86
C PRO A 252 -2.13 -3.09 20.65
N VAL A 253 -2.37 -3.61 19.45
CA VAL A 253 -2.39 -2.82 18.21
C VAL A 253 -3.69 -3.03 17.43
N LEU A 254 -4.27 -1.92 16.96
CA LEU A 254 -5.34 -1.91 15.98
C LEU A 254 -4.73 -1.59 14.60
N PHE A 255 -4.88 -2.53 13.67
CA PHE A 255 -4.48 -2.42 12.28
C PHE A 255 -5.69 -2.13 11.42
N MET A 256 -5.57 -1.12 10.58
CA MET A 256 -6.54 -0.73 9.56
C MET A 256 -5.81 -0.64 8.22
N SER A 257 -6.35 -1.24 7.17
CA SER A 257 -5.89 -1.01 5.80
C SER A 257 -7.01 -1.37 4.82
N SER A 258 -6.68 -1.48 3.54
CA SER A 258 -7.64 -1.68 2.47
C SER A 258 -7.08 -2.52 1.33
N TRP A 259 -7.94 -3.27 0.62
CA TRP A 259 -7.51 -4.15 -0.48
C TRP A 259 -6.91 -3.41 -1.67
N TYR A 260 -7.32 -2.17 -1.94
CA TYR A 260 -6.70 -1.31 -2.95
C TYR A 260 -5.71 -0.30 -2.33
N ASP A 261 -5.14 -0.63 -1.17
CA ASP A 261 -4.07 0.16 -0.54
C ASP A 261 -2.68 -0.38 -0.85
N ALA A 262 -1.71 0.52 -1.02
CA ALA A 262 -0.33 0.12 -1.33
C ALA A 262 0.42 -0.55 -0.17
N TYR A 263 -0.19 -0.67 1.02
CA TYR A 263 0.43 -1.23 2.22
C TYR A 263 -0.24 -2.51 2.74
N VAL A 264 -1.09 -3.18 1.95
CA VAL A 264 -1.73 -4.46 2.31
C VAL A 264 -0.72 -5.45 2.89
N SER A 265 0.37 -5.72 2.16
CA SER A 265 1.39 -6.69 2.59
C SER A 265 2.03 -6.29 3.92
N SER A 266 2.38 -5.00 4.07
CA SER A 266 2.92 -4.49 5.33
C SER A 266 1.94 -4.62 6.49
N THR A 267 0.66 -4.27 6.31
CA THR A 267 -0.36 -4.39 7.36
C THR A 267 -0.52 -5.84 7.81
N LEU A 268 -0.63 -6.78 6.87
CA LEU A 268 -0.80 -8.20 7.20
C LEU A 268 0.45 -8.81 7.86
N ALA A 269 1.64 -8.45 7.39
CA ALA A 269 2.90 -8.90 7.98
C ALA A 269 3.07 -8.36 9.42
N ASN A 270 2.78 -7.08 9.64
CA ASN A 270 2.84 -6.49 10.99
C ASN A 270 1.79 -7.13 11.91
N TYR A 271 0.55 -7.32 11.44
CA TYR A 271 -0.48 -8.00 12.21
C TYR A 271 -0.02 -9.40 12.63
N ALA A 272 0.53 -10.20 11.70
CA ALA A 272 1.04 -11.52 12.00
C ALA A 272 2.19 -11.47 13.02
N ALA A 273 3.13 -10.53 12.87
CA ALA A 273 4.25 -10.36 13.79
C ALA A 273 3.80 -10.06 15.22
N PHE A 274 2.91 -9.09 15.41
CA PHE A 274 2.32 -8.80 16.71
C PHE A 274 1.47 -9.97 17.20
N HIS A 275 0.57 -10.52 16.39
CA HIS A 275 -0.33 -11.61 16.81
C HIS A 275 0.43 -12.85 17.31
N ASN A 276 1.53 -13.22 16.65
CA ASN A 276 2.30 -14.42 16.99
C ASN A 276 3.22 -14.24 18.21
N SER A 277 3.58 -13.01 18.56
CA SER A 277 4.55 -12.70 19.62
C SER A 277 3.93 -12.06 20.87
N SER A 278 2.73 -11.50 20.73
CA SER A 278 2.04 -10.70 21.74
C SER A 278 1.13 -11.54 22.63
N THR A 279 1.09 -11.22 23.91
CA THR A 279 0.03 -11.69 24.82
C THR A 279 -1.18 -10.74 24.83
N ARG A 280 -1.03 -9.56 24.24
CA ARG A 280 -2.06 -8.53 24.08
C ARG A 280 -2.91 -8.72 22.82
N PRO A 281 -4.17 -8.26 22.83
CA PRO A 281 -5.08 -8.43 21.70
C PRO A 281 -4.67 -7.58 20.50
N GLN A 282 -4.77 -8.19 19.31
CA GLN A 282 -4.50 -7.54 18.02
C GLN A 282 -5.78 -7.50 17.20
N HIS A 283 -6.11 -6.33 16.65
CA HIS A 283 -7.31 -6.12 15.83
C HIS A 283 -6.92 -5.80 14.40
N LEU A 284 -7.54 -6.45 13.41
CA LEU A 284 -7.30 -6.21 11.99
C LEU A 284 -8.60 -5.81 11.29
N ILE A 285 -8.54 -4.75 10.51
CA ILE A 285 -9.65 -4.26 9.70
C ILE A 285 -9.17 -4.03 8.26
N MET A 286 -9.80 -4.69 7.29
CA MET A 286 -9.48 -4.57 5.85
C MET A 286 -10.75 -4.28 5.05
N GLY A 287 -10.86 -3.08 4.44
CA GLY A 287 -11.99 -2.70 3.58
C GLY A 287 -11.64 -2.63 2.09
N PRO A 288 -12.60 -2.30 1.19
CA PRO A 288 -12.40 -2.27 -0.27
C PRO A 288 -12.11 -0.86 -0.83
N TRP A 289 -11.57 0.03 -0.01
CA TRP A 289 -11.34 1.45 -0.27
C TRP A 289 -9.98 1.77 -0.92
N LEU A 290 -9.80 3.06 -1.21
CA LEU A 290 -8.50 3.66 -1.47
C LEU A 290 -7.81 4.09 -0.15
N HIS A 291 -6.55 4.48 -0.29
CA HIS A 291 -5.66 4.87 0.82
C HIS A 291 -6.25 5.91 1.79
N GLY A 292 -6.77 5.43 2.93
CA GLY A 292 -7.39 6.23 3.98
C GLY A 292 -8.81 6.72 3.69
N ASP A 293 -9.42 6.31 2.58
CA ASP A 293 -10.75 6.76 2.13
C ASP A 293 -11.85 5.78 2.60
N ARG A 294 -11.87 5.43 3.89
CA ARG A 294 -12.85 4.48 4.47
C ARG A 294 -14.30 4.97 4.56
N ASN A 295 -14.53 6.22 4.21
CA ASN A 295 -15.81 6.91 4.28
C ASN A 295 -16.59 6.85 2.94
N ILE A 296 -16.06 6.17 1.92
CA ILE A 296 -16.72 5.94 0.63
C ILE A 296 -17.04 4.46 0.44
N SER A 297 -17.98 4.18 -0.46
CA SER A 297 -18.44 2.82 -0.80
C SER A 297 -17.88 2.30 -2.12
N HIS A 298 -17.09 3.09 -2.84
CA HIS A 298 -16.54 2.75 -4.15
C HIS A 298 -15.03 2.93 -4.19
N SER A 299 -14.37 2.26 -5.15
CA SER A 299 -12.97 2.51 -5.52
C SER A 299 -12.84 2.38 -7.03
N GLY A 300 -12.41 3.44 -7.70
CA GLY A 300 -12.37 3.51 -9.16
C GLY A 300 -13.77 3.44 -9.79
N ASP A 301 -13.94 2.58 -10.78
CA ASP A 301 -15.18 2.37 -11.53
C ASP A 301 -16.13 1.37 -10.85
N VAL A 302 -15.91 1.03 -9.58
CA VAL A 302 -16.62 -0.06 -8.91
C VAL A 302 -17.23 0.37 -7.59
N GLU A 303 -18.52 0.07 -7.44
CA GLU A 303 -19.33 0.30 -6.24
C GLU A 303 -19.45 -1.00 -5.42
N PHE A 304 -19.02 -0.94 -4.16
CA PHE A 304 -19.04 -2.07 -3.21
C PHE A 304 -20.29 -2.07 -2.30
N GLY A 305 -21.14 -1.07 -2.46
CA GLY A 305 -22.41 -0.93 -1.75
C GLY A 305 -22.28 -0.18 -0.42
N PRO A 306 -23.40 0.30 0.15
CA PRO A 306 -23.40 1.12 1.36
C PRO A 306 -22.83 0.39 2.60
N ASN A 307 -22.77 -0.94 2.57
CA ASN A 307 -22.17 -1.72 3.64
C ASN A 307 -20.63 -1.72 3.60
N ALA A 308 -20.02 -1.20 2.54
CA ALA A 308 -18.57 -1.11 2.42
C ALA A 308 -17.95 -0.01 3.29
N THR A 309 -18.71 1.01 3.71
CA THR A 309 -18.17 2.08 4.56
C THR A 309 -17.76 1.56 5.92
N PHE A 310 -16.76 2.17 6.55
CA PHE A 310 -16.39 1.83 7.92
C PHE A 310 -17.47 2.29 8.92
N ASP A 311 -17.88 3.55 8.80
CA ASP A 311 -18.84 4.19 9.68
C ASP A 311 -20.21 3.49 9.58
N GLY A 312 -20.79 3.16 10.73
CA GLY A 312 -22.07 2.46 10.87
C GLY A 312 -22.00 0.94 10.66
N GLN A 313 -20.92 0.41 10.07
CA GLN A 313 -20.79 -1.02 9.75
C GLN A 313 -19.82 -1.73 10.69
N VAL A 314 -18.61 -1.17 10.85
CA VAL A 314 -17.57 -1.75 11.71
C VAL A 314 -17.55 -1.07 13.09
N ALA A 315 -17.70 0.25 13.11
CA ALA A 315 -17.88 1.05 14.32
C ALA A 315 -18.75 2.26 14.01
N LYS A 316 -19.14 3.02 15.04
CA LYS A 316 -19.93 4.25 14.86
C LYS A 316 -19.27 5.21 13.88
N ASP A 317 -18.01 5.54 14.15
CA ASP A 317 -17.15 6.39 13.33
C ASP A 317 -15.69 6.12 13.70
N TRP A 318 -14.76 6.51 12.83
CA TRP A 318 -13.33 6.21 13.04
C TRP A 318 -12.70 6.86 14.28
N LEU A 319 -13.10 8.09 14.61
CA LEU A 319 -12.57 8.78 15.79
C LEU A 319 -13.06 8.10 17.08
N SER A 320 -14.34 7.74 17.14
CA SER A 320 -14.93 6.99 18.24
C SER A 320 -14.31 5.60 18.38
N CYS A 321 -14.01 4.90 17.27
CA CYS A 321 -13.30 3.62 17.29
C CYS A 321 -11.92 3.74 17.98
N ARG A 322 -11.12 4.74 17.61
CA ARG A 322 -9.81 4.97 18.24
C ARG A 322 -9.91 5.41 19.69
N LEU A 323 -10.87 6.27 20.03
CA LEU A 323 -11.14 6.66 21.41
C LEU A 323 -11.45 5.45 22.28
N ASP A 324 -12.36 4.59 21.81
CA ASP A 324 -12.73 3.36 22.51
C ASP A 324 -11.53 2.41 22.65
N TRP A 325 -10.69 2.31 21.62
CA TRP A 325 -9.47 1.53 21.64
C TRP A 325 -8.47 2.03 22.69
N PHE A 326 -8.19 3.34 22.74
CA PHE A 326 -7.26 3.93 23.70
C PHE A 326 -7.82 3.97 25.12
N GLU A 327 -9.12 4.19 25.29
CA GLU A 327 -9.78 4.03 26.58
C GLU A 327 -9.57 2.61 27.10
N ARG A 328 -9.68 1.62 26.22
CA ARG A 328 -9.50 0.23 26.61
C ARG A 328 -8.06 -0.19 26.89
N SER A 329 -7.10 0.36 26.15
CA SER A 329 -5.70 -0.05 26.23
C SER A 329 -4.87 0.76 27.22
N LEU A 330 -5.22 2.03 27.48
CA LEU A 330 -4.40 2.92 28.31
C LEU A 330 -4.97 3.14 29.71
N LYS A 331 -6.30 3.09 29.90
CA LYS A 331 -6.94 3.31 31.21
C LYS A 331 -7.11 2.01 32.00
N PRO A 332 -7.08 2.05 33.35
CA PRO A 332 -7.14 0.85 34.20
C PRO A 332 -8.53 0.20 34.36
N ALA A 333 -9.62 0.84 33.92
CA ALA A 333 -11.00 0.42 34.22
C ALA A 333 -11.70 -0.32 33.06
N SER A 334 -10.99 -0.70 32.01
CA SER A 334 -11.56 -1.20 30.77
C SER A 334 -11.46 -2.72 30.60
N LYS A 335 -12.49 -3.32 30.01
CA LYS A 335 -12.46 -4.74 29.60
C LYS A 335 -11.52 -4.92 28.41
N ILE A 336 -10.56 -5.85 28.54
CA ILE A 336 -9.72 -6.31 27.43
C ILE A 336 -10.63 -6.99 26.39
N LEU A 337 -10.60 -6.54 25.14
CA LEU A 337 -11.31 -7.19 24.04
C LEU A 337 -10.49 -8.39 23.54
N PRO A 338 -11.13 -9.49 23.12
CA PRO A 338 -10.43 -10.53 22.39
C PRO A 338 -9.87 -9.99 21.07
N ALA A 339 -8.87 -10.68 20.51
CA ALA A 339 -8.43 -10.41 19.14
C ALA A 339 -9.61 -10.50 18.16
N SER A 340 -9.59 -9.66 17.14
CA SER A 340 -10.69 -9.54 16.17
C SER A 340 -10.14 -9.27 14.79
N VAL A 341 -10.73 -9.90 13.79
CA VAL A 341 -10.46 -9.67 12.37
C VAL A 341 -11.78 -9.35 11.68
N SER A 342 -11.85 -8.19 11.06
CA SER A 342 -12.96 -7.74 10.23
C SER A 342 -12.45 -7.49 8.83
N VAL A 343 -12.89 -8.27 7.85
CA VAL A 343 -12.46 -8.14 6.46
C VAL A 343 -13.67 -8.00 5.56
N PHE A 344 -13.62 -7.10 4.59
CA PHE A 344 -14.67 -6.97 3.60
C PHE A 344 -14.45 -8.00 2.49
N LEU A 345 -15.40 -8.92 2.32
CA LEU A 345 -15.49 -9.78 1.15
C LEU A 345 -16.13 -8.98 0.02
N MET A 346 -15.32 -8.61 -0.97
CA MET A 346 -15.78 -7.96 -2.19
C MET A 346 -16.58 -8.96 -3.04
N GLY A 347 -17.65 -8.51 -3.68
CA GLY A 347 -18.39 -9.31 -4.65
C GLY A 347 -19.80 -9.69 -4.18
N GLY A 348 -20.57 -10.31 -5.07
CA GLY A 348 -21.94 -10.73 -4.77
C GLY A 348 -23.04 -9.71 -5.09
N GLY A 349 -22.67 -8.53 -5.60
CA GLY A 349 -23.58 -7.51 -6.12
C GLY A 349 -24.28 -7.92 -7.42
N SER A 350 -25.06 -6.99 -7.97
CA SER A 350 -25.90 -7.24 -9.15
C SER A 350 -25.12 -7.33 -10.47
N GLY A 351 -23.90 -6.75 -10.52
CA GLY A 351 -23.14 -6.59 -11.77
C GLY A 351 -23.76 -5.58 -12.75
N ALA A 352 -24.79 -4.84 -12.33
CA ALA A 352 -25.38 -3.75 -13.10
C ALA A 352 -24.59 -2.45 -12.91
N MET A 353 -24.78 -1.51 -13.83
CA MET A 353 -24.22 -0.16 -13.70
C MET A 353 -25.06 0.67 -12.72
N ASP A 354 -24.41 1.44 -11.84
CA ASP A 354 -25.07 2.40 -10.94
C ASP A 354 -25.33 3.76 -11.63
N GLU A 355 -25.93 4.70 -10.91
CA GLU A 355 -26.22 6.05 -11.43
C GLU A 355 -24.97 6.89 -11.74
N ASN A 356 -23.80 6.49 -11.24
CA ASN A 356 -22.51 7.14 -11.47
C ASN A 356 -21.69 6.46 -12.56
N GLY A 357 -22.22 5.44 -13.23
CA GLY A 357 -21.52 4.68 -14.26
C GLY A 357 -20.62 3.57 -13.72
N ARG A 358 -20.72 3.21 -12.44
CA ARG A 358 -19.88 2.21 -11.78
C ARG A 358 -20.51 0.83 -11.80
N LEU A 359 -19.68 -0.20 -11.86
CA LEU A 359 -20.11 -1.59 -11.69
C LEU A 359 -20.52 -1.85 -10.24
N GLN A 360 -21.73 -2.34 -10.02
CA GLN A 360 -22.21 -2.77 -8.70
C GLN A 360 -21.65 -4.16 -8.34
N HIS A 361 -20.39 -4.17 -7.87
CA HIS A 361 -19.70 -5.38 -7.44
C HIS A 361 -20.18 -5.87 -6.07
N GLY A 362 -20.56 -4.96 -5.18
CA GLY A 362 -21.11 -5.29 -3.86
C GLY A 362 -20.09 -5.90 -2.89
N GLY A 363 -20.61 -6.47 -1.80
CA GLY A 363 -19.82 -7.16 -0.79
C GLY A 363 -20.42 -7.12 0.60
N ARG A 364 -19.71 -7.71 1.56
CA ARG A 364 -20.11 -7.77 2.98
C ARG A 364 -18.92 -7.95 3.91
N TRP A 365 -19.09 -7.53 5.17
CA TRP A 365 -18.10 -7.78 6.22
C TRP A 365 -18.14 -9.23 6.70
N LEU A 366 -16.95 -9.82 6.82
CA LEU A 366 -16.70 -11.08 7.50
C LEU A 366 -15.97 -10.82 8.82
N HIS A 367 -16.32 -11.58 9.85
CA HIS A 367 -15.71 -11.48 11.17
C HIS A 367 -15.07 -12.82 11.57
N SER A 368 -13.86 -12.73 12.12
CA SER A 368 -13.04 -13.87 12.57
C SER A 368 -12.22 -13.48 13.79
N SER A 369 -11.61 -14.45 14.46
CA SER A 369 -10.60 -14.21 15.50
C SER A 369 -9.17 -14.12 14.95
N GLN A 370 -8.96 -14.53 13.70
CA GLN A 370 -7.63 -14.62 13.08
C GLN A 370 -7.67 -14.39 11.56
N TRP A 371 -6.51 -14.01 11.02
CA TRP A 371 -6.19 -13.99 9.61
C TRP A 371 -4.91 -14.81 9.37
N PRO A 372 -4.84 -15.68 8.34
CA PRO A 372 -5.87 -16.00 7.36
C PRO A 372 -7.16 -16.58 7.96
N LEU A 373 -8.27 -16.47 7.23
CA LEU A 373 -9.57 -16.94 7.71
C LEU A 373 -9.54 -18.47 7.96
N PRO A 374 -10.16 -18.98 9.04
CA PRO A 374 -10.23 -20.41 9.31
C PRO A 374 -10.80 -21.20 8.13
N GLY A 375 -10.16 -22.31 7.77
CA GLY A 375 -10.57 -23.13 6.63
C GLY A 375 -10.02 -22.67 5.28
N SER A 376 -9.15 -21.66 5.22
CA SER A 376 -8.43 -21.28 3.99
C SER A 376 -7.60 -22.44 3.45
N GLN A 377 -7.66 -22.67 2.15
CA GLN A 377 -6.97 -23.74 1.42
C GLN A 377 -6.17 -23.18 0.26
N SER A 378 -5.10 -23.86 -0.13
CA SER A 378 -4.36 -23.51 -1.34
C SER A 378 -4.94 -24.24 -2.55
N GLN A 379 -5.24 -23.49 -3.62
CA GLN A 379 -5.67 -24.01 -4.91
C GLN A 379 -4.71 -23.57 -6.00
N SER A 380 -4.23 -24.52 -6.82
CA SER A 380 -3.37 -24.24 -7.98
C SER A 380 -4.16 -24.31 -9.29
N LEU A 381 -3.93 -23.35 -10.17
CA LEU A 381 -4.40 -23.33 -11.55
C LEU A 381 -3.19 -23.15 -12.48
N TYR A 382 -2.96 -24.13 -13.34
CA TYR A 382 -1.85 -24.14 -14.29
C TYR A 382 -2.21 -23.38 -15.56
N LEU A 383 -1.22 -22.69 -16.12
CA LEU A 383 -1.33 -21.98 -17.39
C LEU A 383 -1.06 -22.97 -18.53
N ASN A 384 -1.74 -22.82 -19.68
CA ASN A 384 -1.50 -23.64 -20.87
C ASN A 384 -1.42 -22.80 -22.16
N VAL A 385 -0.95 -23.42 -23.26
CA VAL A 385 -0.75 -22.74 -24.56
C VAL A 385 -2.07 -22.30 -25.22
N GLN A 386 -3.20 -22.86 -24.79
CA GLN A 386 -4.55 -22.40 -25.17
C GLN A 386 -5.02 -21.20 -24.36
N ARG A 387 -4.15 -20.59 -23.54
CA ARG A 387 -4.43 -19.42 -22.70
C ARG A 387 -5.52 -19.68 -21.66
N GLN A 388 -5.56 -20.89 -21.10
CA GLN A 388 -6.48 -21.27 -20.04
C GLN A 388 -5.78 -21.40 -18.69
N LEU A 389 -6.55 -21.18 -17.61
CA LEU A 389 -6.22 -21.55 -16.24
C LEU A 389 -6.93 -22.86 -15.90
N HIS A 390 -6.17 -23.92 -15.62
CA HIS A 390 -6.71 -25.28 -15.47
C HIS A 390 -6.19 -25.98 -14.20
N PRO A 391 -7.00 -26.73 -13.44
CA PRO A 391 -6.56 -27.37 -12.19
C PRO A 391 -5.54 -28.51 -12.40
N THR A 392 -5.52 -29.11 -13.59
CA THR A 392 -4.58 -30.19 -13.93
C THR A 392 -3.30 -29.63 -14.55
N SER A 393 -2.15 -30.11 -14.06
CA SER A 393 -0.82 -29.79 -14.60
C SER A 393 -0.70 -30.17 -16.09
N PRO A 394 0.04 -29.40 -16.91
CA PRO A 394 0.29 -29.72 -18.31
C PRO A 394 1.02 -31.07 -18.46
N THR A 395 0.77 -31.76 -19.58
CA THR A 395 1.39 -33.05 -19.93
C THR A 395 2.34 -32.95 -21.13
N GLU A 396 2.23 -31.88 -21.90
CA GLU A 396 3.03 -31.59 -23.09
C GLU A 396 4.52 -31.42 -22.71
N ALA A 397 5.41 -31.99 -23.52
CA ALA A 397 6.85 -31.98 -23.24
C ALA A 397 7.52 -30.62 -23.56
N ASP A 398 7.00 -29.89 -24.54
CA ASP A 398 7.44 -28.55 -24.89
C ASP A 398 6.21 -27.71 -25.25
N ALA A 399 6.02 -26.63 -24.51
CA ALA A 399 4.86 -25.78 -24.56
C ALA A 399 5.28 -24.43 -23.96
N HIS A 400 5.08 -23.35 -24.72
CA HIS A 400 5.45 -22.00 -24.31
C HIS A 400 4.66 -20.96 -25.11
N LEU A 401 4.66 -19.73 -24.60
CA LEU A 401 4.17 -18.54 -25.31
C LEU A 401 5.24 -17.45 -25.24
N ASP A 402 5.39 -16.73 -26.35
CA ASP A 402 6.38 -15.66 -26.52
C ASP A 402 5.68 -14.30 -26.67
N TYR A 403 6.38 -13.24 -26.24
CA TYR A 403 5.99 -11.86 -26.48
C TYR A 403 7.22 -10.94 -26.42
N TYR A 404 7.06 -9.70 -26.86
CA TYR A 404 8.13 -8.69 -26.82
C TYR A 404 7.80 -7.63 -25.79
N ALA A 405 8.76 -7.32 -24.93
CA ALA A 405 8.66 -6.24 -23.96
C ALA A 405 9.51 -5.06 -24.44
N ASP A 406 8.86 -4.01 -24.93
CA ASP A 406 9.53 -2.78 -25.37
C ASP A 406 9.43 -1.71 -24.26
N PRO A 407 10.56 -1.28 -23.66
CA PRO A 407 10.56 -0.20 -22.67
C PRO A 407 10.02 1.14 -23.20
N ALA A 408 9.94 1.34 -24.52
CA ALA A 408 9.36 2.54 -25.13
C ALA A 408 7.82 2.50 -25.20
N GLU A 409 7.20 1.31 -25.12
CA GLU A 409 5.75 1.11 -25.14
C GLU A 409 5.28 0.26 -23.95
N PRO A 410 5.56 0.66 -22.69
CA PRO A 410 5.21 -0.15 -21.54
C PRO A 410 3.69 -0.31 -21.39
N VAL A 411 3.27 -1.43 -20.80
CA VAL A 411 1.88 -1.68 -20.43
C VAL A 411 1.44 -0.64 -19.38
N PRO A 412 0.36 0.11 -19.63
CA PRO A 412 -0.08 1.18 -18.75
C PRO A 412 -0.68 0.66 -17.44
N THR A 413 -0.50 1.42 -16.37
CA THR A 413 -1.18 1.23 -15.09
C THR A 413 -2.63 1.69 -15.17
N ILE A 414 -3.55 0.76 -14.94
CA ILE A 414 -5.00 1.00 -14.84
C ILE A 414 -5.47 0.48 -13.49
N GLY A 415 -5.58 1.38 -12.51
CA GLY A 415 -5.99 1.01 -11.16
C GLY A 415 -4.93 0.21 -10.41
N GLY A 416 -5.40 -0.55 -9.43
CA GLY A 416 -4.59 -1.40 -8.55
C GLY A 416 -4.47 -0.83 -7.15
N ALA A 417 -3.64 -1.48 -6.35
CA ALA A 417 -3.42 -1.12 -4.95
C ALA A 417 -2.42 0.03 -4.82
N LEU A 418 -2.88 1.27 -5.10
CA LEU A 418 -2.02 2.44 -5.26
C LEU A 418 -2.36 3.57 -4.29
N THR A 419 -1.36 4.41 -4.02
CA THR A 419 -1.52 5.67 -3.30
C THR A 419 -0.59 6.73 -3.88
N SER A 420 -0.87 8.01 -3.62
CA SER A 420 0.01 9.14 -3.94
C SER A 420 0.40 9.30 -5.42
N GLY A 421 -0.19 8.56 -6.36
CA GLY A 421 0.11 8.64 -7.80
C GLY A 421 -0.45 9.87 -8.52
N ALA A 422 -1.47 10.50 -7.95
CA ALA A 422 -2.12 11.64 -8.61
C ALA A 422 -1.15 12.83 -8.77
N PRO A 423 -1.20 13.56 -9.91
CA PRO A 423 -2.22 13.45 -10.95
C PRO A 423 -1.96 12.38 -12.03
N VAL A 424 -0.81 11.71 -12.02
CA VAL A 424 -0.36 10.86 -13.14
C VAL A 424 -1.12 9.52 -13.19
N PHE A 425 -1.38 8.91 -12.03
CA PHE A 425 -2.07 7.63 -11.95
C PHE A 425 -2.88 7.51 -10.66
N VAL A 426 -3.89 6.64 -10.67
CA VAL A 426 -4.86 6.49 -9.59
C VAL A 426 -5.07 5.01 -9.25
N GLY A 427 -5.28 4.72 -7.97
CA GLY A 427 -5.60 3.37 -7.49
C GLY A 427 -7.09 3.08 -7.52
N GLY A 428 -7.44 1.81 -7.34
CA GLY A 428 -8.81 1.32 -7.30
C GLY A 428 -9.11 0.18 -8.26
N ALA A 429 -10.37 -0.21 -8.32
CA ALA A 429 -10.86 -1.22 -9.24
C ALA A 429 -11.39 -0.52 -10.50
N PHE A 430 -10.91 -0.92 -11.66
CA PHE A 430 -11.24 -0.32 -12.95
C PHE A 430 -11.43 -1.39 -13.99
N ASP A 431 -12.23 -1.08 -15.02
CA ASP A 431 -12.26 -1.90 -16.22
C ASP A 431 -10.89 -1.81 -16.92
N GLN A 432 -10.30 -2.95 -17.26
CA GLN A 432 -8.96 -3.03 -17.82
C GLN A 432 -8.95 -2.67 -19.32
N ARG A 433 -9.21 -1.40 -19.62
CA ARG A 433 -9.24 -0.81 -20.98
C ARG A 433 -8.31 0.38 -21.12
N GLU A 434 -7.71 0.54 -22.30
CA GLU A 434 -6.83 1.64 -22.65
C GLU A 434 -7.59 2.97 -22.87
N ARG A 435 -8.19 3.50 -21.80
CA ARG A 435 -8.92 4.77 -21.81
C ARG A 435 -7.97 5.98 -21.75
N PRO A 436 -8.33 7.14 -22.35
CA PRO A 436 -7.46 8.31 -22.45
C PRO A 436 -7.20 9.03 -21.12
N ASP A 437 -7.94 8.72 -20.05
CA ASP A 437 -7.75 9.29 -18.71
C ASP A 437 -6.59 8.62 -17.93
N PHE A 438 -6.08 7.49 -18.41
CA PHE A 438 -4.90 6.84 -17.83
C PHE A 438 -3.62 7.22 -18.58
N PHE A 439 -2.56 7.50 -17.84
CA PHE A 439 -1.26 7.81 -18.41
C PHE A 439 -0.66 6.61 -19.15
N GLY A 440 -0.14 6.86 -20.35
CA GLY A 440 0.55 5.85 -21.15
C GLY A 440 -0.35 4.92 -21.96
N THR A 441 -1.68 5.12 -21.94
CA THR A 441 -2.59 4.37 -22.80
C THR A 441 -2.62 4.93 -24.23
N ARG A 442 -3.08 4.09 -25.17
CA ARG A 442 -3.40 4.46 -26.56
C ARG A 442 -4.65 5.34 -26.66
N GLY A 443 -5.49 5.34 -25.63
CA GLY A 443 -6.73 6.12 -25.58
C GLY A 443 -7.83 5.62 -26.52
N ASP A 444 -7.71 4.42 -27.08
CA ASP A 444 -8.65 3.81 -28.04
C ASP A 444 -9.73 2.95 -27.37
N ASN A 445 -9.69 2.81 -26.03
CA ASN A 445 -10.59 1.98 -25.22
C ASN A 445 -10.51 0.47 -25.52
N SER A 446 -9.45 0.01 -26.20
CA SER A 446 -9.21 -1.43 -26.39
C SER A 446 -8.96 -2.13 -25.04
N PRO A 447 -9.41 -3.37 -24.86
CA PRO A 447 -9.05 -4.17 -23.69
C PRO A 447 -7.53 -4.35 -23.60
N LEU A 448 -6.97 -4.21 -22.39
CA LEU A 448 -5.54 -4.38 -22.15
C LEU A 448 -5.04 -5.78 -22.57
N ALA A 449 -5.92 -6.79 -22.47
CA ALA A 449 -5.69 -8.17 -22.89
C ALA A 449 -5.49 -8.36 -24.41
N GLU A 450 -5.81 -7.34 -25.23
CA GLU A 450 -5.60 -7.38 -26.68
C GLU A 450 -4.20 -6.91 -27.09
N ARG A 451 -3.43 -6.32 -26.17
CA ARG A 451 -2.05 -5.95 -26.45
C ARG A 451 -1.18 -7.19 -26.71
N SER A 452 -0.24 -7.08 -27.63
CA SER A 452 0.67 -8.18 -27.99
C SER A 452 1.69 -8.52 -26.91
N ASP A 453 1.91 -7.61 -25.96
CA ASP A 453 2.83 -7.76 -24.82
C ASP A 453 2.11 -8.15 -23.52
N VAL A 454 0.83 -8.55 -23.61
CA VAL A 454 0.02 -9.06 -22.50
C VAL A 454 -0.46 -10.48 -22.82
N LEU A 455 -0.02 -11.45 -22.02
CA LEU A 455 -0.50 -12.83 -22.07
C LEU A 455 -1.62 -13.03 -21.04
N SER A 456 -2.86 -13.08 -21.50
CA SER A 456 -4.03 -13.33 -20.66
C SER A 456 -4.41 -14.81 -20.60
N PHE A 457 -4.50 -15.38 -19.40
CA PHE A 457 -4.95 -16.75 -19.15
C PHE A 457 -6.22 -16.73 -18.31
N GLN A 458 -7.24 -17.52 -18.66
CA GLN A 458 -8.50 -17.50 -17.91
C GLN A 458 -9.15 -18.87 -17.73
N THR A 459 -9.96 -19.01 -16.69
CA THR A 459 -10.80 -20.21 -16.51
C THR A 459 -11.92 -20.25 -17.54
N GLU A 460 -12.58 -21.40 -17.67
CA GLU A 460 -13.97 -21.42 -18.13
C GLU A 460 -14.88 -20.59 -17.20
N PRO A 461 -16.09 -20.18 -17.62
CA PRO A 461 -17.03 -19.55 -16.71
C PRO A 461 -17.21 -20.46 -15.50
N LEU A 462 -17.06 -19.90 -14.31
CA LEU A 462 -17.09 -20.67 -13.08
C LEU A 462 -18.45 -21.35 -12.94
N SER A 463 -18.43 -22.66 -12.70
CA SER A 463 -19.66 -23.44 -12.48
C SER A 463 -20.28 -23.19 -11.09
N GLU A 464 -19.49 -22.67 -10.16
CA GLU A 464 -19.85 -22.33 -8.79
C GLU A 464 -19.06 -21.10 -8.32
N ASP A 465 -19.54 -20.45 -7.26
CA ASP A 465 -18.87 -19.32 -6.63
C ASP A 465 -17.47 -19.72 -6.10
N LEU A 466 -16.47 -18.86 -6.34
CA LEU A 466 -15.10 -19.04 -5.84
C LEU A 466 -14.70 -17.85 -4.97
N ILE A 467 -14.39 -18.11 -3.70
CA ILE A 467 -13.92 -17.08 -2.77
C ILE A 467 -12.40 -17.17 -2.68
N VAL A 468 -11.72 -16.12 -3.11
CA VAL A 468 -10.28 -15.93 -2.91
C VAL A 468 -10.08 -14.99 -1.72
N ALA A 469 -9.63 -15.52 -0.60
CA ALA A 469 -9.38 -14.78 0.64
C ALA A 469 -7.99 -15.12 1.17
N GLY A 470 -7.02 -14.25 0.90
CA GLY A 470 -5.64 -14.43 1.31
C GLY A 470 -4.64 -14.14 0.21
N ALA A 471 -3.49 -14.81 0.31
CA ALA A 471 -2.36 -14.63 -0.59
C ALA A 471 -2.69 -15.10 -2.01
N VAL A 472 -2.08 -14.41 -2.97
CA VAL A 472 -2.05 -14.75 -4.40
C VAL A 472 -0.58 -14.89 -4.78
N GLN A 473 -0.20 -16.00 -5.39
CA GLN A 473 1.17 -16.26 -5.82
C GLN A 473 1.18 -16.78 -7.25
N ILE A 474 2.15 -16.33 -8.04
CA ILE A 474 2.34 -16.78 -9.40
C ILE A 474 3.76 -17.32 -9.52
N GLU A 475 3.86 -18.60 -9.81
CA GLU A 475 5.11 -19.26 -10.16
C GLU A 475 5.21 -19.33 -11.68
N LEU A 476 6.15 -18.58 -12.27
CA LEU A 476 6.41 -18.61 -13.71
C LEU A 476 7.75 -19.27 -13.99
N TRP A 477 7.77 -20.15 -14.98
CA TRP A 477 9.00 -20.55 -15.65
C TRP A 477 9.17 -19.68 -16.88
N ILE A 478 10.30 -18.98 -16.97
CA ILE A 478 10.56 -17.99 -18.00
C ILE A 478 11.95 -18.14 -18.59
N ASP A 479 12.13 -17.67 -19.81
CA ASP A 479 13.43 -17.31 -20.37
C ASP A 479 13.32 -15.96 -21.12
N SER A 480 14.46 -15.31 -21.34
CA SER A 480 14.57 -14.05 -22.06
C SER A 480 15.88 -14.01 -22.84
N ASP A 481 15.92 -13.26 -23.94
CA ASP A 481 17.18 -12.91 -24.61
C ASP A 481 17.92 -11.73 -23.94
N ALA A 482 17.24 -11.00 -23.06
CA ALA A 482 17.78 -9.88 -22.33
C ALA A 482 18.52 -10.34 -21.04
N PRO A 483 19.58 -9.62 -20.62
CA PRO A 483 20.28 -9.88 -19.36
C PRO A 483 19.44 -9.53 -18.12
N ASP A 484 18.36 -8.77 -18.26
CA ASP A 484 17.38 -8.51 -17.22
C ASP A 484 16.05 -8.11 -17.87
N THR A 485 14.94 -8.28 -17.17
CA THR A 485 13.59 -7.83 -17.56
C THR A 485 12.70 -7.90 -16.31
N ASP A 486 11.50 -7.34 -16.39
CA ASP A 486 10.47 -7.55 -15.39
C ASP A 486 9.41 -8.55 -15.91
N PHE A 487 8.72 -9.20 -14.99
CA PHE A 487 7.45 -9.90 -15.24
C PHE A 487 6.40 -9.37 -14.25
N THR A 488 5.25 -8.95 -14.76
CA THR A 488 4.09 -8.52 -13.98
C THR A 488 2.98 -9.57 -14.05
N ALA A 489 2.16 -9.62 -13.01
CA ALA A 489 1.01 -10.49 -12.92
C ALA A 489 -0.16 -9.72 -12.31
N LYS A 490 -1.32 -9.73 -12.99
CA LYS A 490 -2.55 -9.07 -12.54
C LYS A 490 -3.69 -10.08 -12.48
N LEU A 491 -4.29 -10.23 -11.31
CA LEU A 491 -5.49 -11.03 -11.10
C LEU A 491 -6.72 -10.18 -11.43
N VAL A 492 -7.63 -10.71 -12.24
CA VAL A 492 -8.80 -10.01 -12.76
C VAL A 492 -10.05 -10.87 -12.58
N ASP A 493 -11.14 -10.24 -12.12
CA ASP A 493 -12.49 -10.81 -12.12
C ASP A 493 -13.21 -10.37 -13.41
N VAL A 494 -13.49 -11.33 -14.29
CA VAL A 494 -14.11 -11.06 -15.59
C VAL A 494 -15.60 -11.34 -15.51
N TYR A 495 -16.37 -10.26 -15.54
CA TYR A 495 -17.81 -10.28 -15.64
C TYR A 495 -18.24 -10.68 -17.07
N PRO A 496 -19.29 -11.51 -17.21
CA PRO A 496 -19.86 -11.81 -18.50
C PRO A 496 -20.54 -10.57 -19.14
N PRO A 497 -20.75 -10.56 -20.46
CA PRO A 497 -21.59 -9.57 -21.12
C PRO A 497 -22.96 -9.38 -20.46
N SER A 498 -23.37 -8.13 -20.31
CA SER A 498 -24.67 -7.74 -19.77
C SER A 498 -25.29 -6.60 -20.60
N ALA A 499 -26.49 -6.16 -20.25
CA ALA A 499 -27.13 -5.02 -20.90
C ALA A 499 -26.34 -3.72 -20.69
N ASP A 500 -25.74 -3.54 -19.51
CA ASP A 500 -24.96 -2.35 -19.16
C ASP A 500 -23.50 -2.45 -19.63
N TYR A 501 -22.96 -3.67 -19.72
CA TYR A 501 -21.60 -3.97 -20.16
C TYR A 501 -21.61 -5.00 -21.29
N PRO A 502 -21.91 -4.61 -22.55
CA PRO A 502 -22.10 -5.55 -23.66
C PRO A 502 -20.86 -6.39 -24.03
N GLU A 503 -19.67 -5.91 -23.67
CA GLU A 503 -18.39 -6.62 -23.87
C GLU A 503 -17.91 -7.33 -22.59
N GLY A 504 -18.72 -7.30 -21.52
CA GLY A 504 -18.31 -7.67 -20.17
C GLY A 504 -17.53 -6.56 -19.47
N PHE A 505 -17.03 -6.86 -18.27
CA PHE A 505 -16.23 -5.94 -17.46
C PHE A 505 -15.04 -6.71 -16.87
N ALA A 506 -13.82 -6.22 -17.06
CA ALA A 506 -12.61 -6.84 -16.56
C ALA A 506 -12.09 -6.06 -15.35
N MET A 507 -12.50 -6.46 -14.15
CA MET A 507 -12.14 -5.76 -12.92
C MET A 507 -10.80 -6.25 -12.36
N ASN A 508 -9.79 -5.38 -12.27
CA ASN A 508 -8.55 -5.74 -11.57
C ASN A 508 -8.81 -5.96 -10.08
N ILE A 509 -8.22 -7.03 -9.52
CA ILE A 509 -8.32 -7.40 -8.10
C ILE A 509 -7.04 -7.03 -7.36
N THR A 510 -5.90 -7.48 -7.89
CA THR A 510 -4.56 -7.25 -7.30
C THR A 510 -3.50 -7.49 -8.38
N ASP A 511 -2.34 -6.89 -8.20
CA ASP A 511 -1.22 -7.03 -9.12
C ASP A 511 0.13 -7.00 -8.40
N GLY A 512 1.14 -7.53 -9.08
CA GLY A 512 2.51 -7.56 -8.60
C GLY A 512 3.51 -7.65 -9.74
N ILE A 513 4.78 -7.49 -9.38
CA ILE A 513 5.91 -7.48 -10.31
C ILE A 513 7.06 -8.31 -9.74
N ARG A 514 7.93 -8.81 -10.61
CA ARG A 514 9.24 -9.36 -10.26
C ARG A 514 10.28 -8.88 -11.28
N ARG A 515 11.31 -8.19 -10.78
CA ARG A 515 12.50 -7.83 -11.55
C ARG A 515 13.52 -8.98 -11.50
N CYS A 516 13.87 -9.52 -12.66
CA CYS A 516 14.55 -10.81 -12.78
C CYS A 516 15.97 -10.84 -12.18
N ARG A 517 16.69 -9.71 -12.15
CA ARG A 517 18.00 -9.66 -11.49
C ARG A 517 17.93 -10.04 -10.01
N TYR A 518 16.76 -9.91 -9.38
CA TYR A 518 16.54 -10.26 -7.97
C TYR A 518 15.88 -11.62 -7.78
N ARG A 519 15.72 -12.46 -8.82
CA ARG A 519 15.00 -13.75 -8.76
C ARG A 519 15.49 -14.69 -7.65
N ASP A 520 16.80 -14.73 -7.41
CA ASP A 520 17.42 -15.66 -6.44
C ASP A 520 17.80 -14.97 -5.12
N SER A 521 18.08 -13.67 -5.15
CA SER A 521 18.51 -12.91 -3.96
C SER A 521 18.22 -11.43 -4.11
N TRP A 522 17.69 -10.84 -3.04
CA TRP A 522 17.52 -9.38 -2.91
C TRP A 522 18.84 -8.66 -2.62
N GLU A 523 19.82 -9.36 -2.03
CA GLU A 523 21.11 -8.79 -1.60
C GLU A 523 22.23 -9.00 -2.64
N GLN A 524 22.09 -10.01 -3.49
CA GLN A 524 23.09 -10.40 -4.49
C GLN A 524 22.39 -10.54 -5.85
N PRO A 525 22.08 -9.41 -6.51
CA PRO A 525 21.44 -9.47 -7.82
C PRO A 525 22.34 -10.18 -8.83
N ALA A 526 21.74 -11.01 -9.68
CA ALA A 526 22.41 -11.72 -10.74
C ALA A 526 21.65 -11.52 -12.05
N LEU A 527 22.35 -11.12 -13.11
CA LEU A 527 21.76 -11.02 -14.44
C LEU A 527 21.28 -12.40 -14.91
N MET A 528 20.34 -12.40 -15.86
CA MET A 528 19.91 -13.59 -16.57
C MET A 528 20.94 -14.00 -17.62
N THR A 529 21.06 -15.30 -17.86
CA THR A 529 21.75 -15.83 -19.03
C THR A 529 20.73 -15.93 -20.17
N PRO A 530 20.99 -15.34 -21.35
CA PRO A 530 20.05 -15.41 -22.48
C PRO A 530 19.63 -16.86 -22.81
N GLY A 531 18.32 -17.11 -22.85
CA GLY A 531 17.72 -18.42 -23.13
C GLY A 531 17.78 -19.44 -21.98
N GLU A 532 18.33 -19.09 -20.82
CA GLU A 532 18.28 -19.95 -19.64
C GLU A 532 16.90 -19.90 -19.00
N ARG A 533 16.30 -21.09 -18.81
CA ARG A 533 15.00 -21.24 -18.17
C ARG A 533 15.16 -21.09 -16.66
N VAL A 534 14.51 -20.10 -16.09
CA VAL A 534 14.54 -19.82 -14.65
C VAL A 534 13.12 -19.76 -14.10
N LYS A 535 12.98 -20.03 -12.80
CA LYS A 535 11.71 -19.86 -12.09
C LYS A 535 11.70 -18.49 -11.42
N VAL A 536 10.61 -17.75 -11.58
CA VAL A 536 10.36 -16.50 -10.86
C VAL A 536 9.06 -16.61 -10.06
N LEU A 537 9.05 -15.99 -8.88
CA LEU A 537 7.88 -15.88 -8.02
C LEU A 537 7.41 -14.42 -8.00
N ILE A 538 6.16 -14.20 -8.38
CA ILE A 538 5.47 -12.92 -8.27
C ILE A 538 4.42 -13.04 -7.17
N GLU A 539 4.42 -12.08 -6.25
CA GLU A 539 3.50 -12.04 -5.10
C GLU A 539 2.71 -10.73 -5.12
N PRO A 540 1.58 -10.69 -5.85
CA PRO A 540 0.60 -9.63 -5.69
C PRO A 540 0.13 -9.51 -4.24
N PHE A 541 -0.42 -8.36 -3.88
CA PHE A 541 -0.99 -8.20 -2.53
C PHE A 541 -2.19 -9.13 -2.32
N ALA A 542 -2.38 -9.57 -1.07
CA ALA A 542 -3.51 -10.40 -0.68
C ALA A 542 -4.85 -9.68 -0.92
N THR A 543 -5.91 -10.46 -1.10
CA THR A 543 -7.26 -9.94 -1.39
C THR A 543 -8.33 -10.75 -0.67
N CYS A 544 -9.58 -10.28 -0.73
CA CYS A 544 -10.77 -10.98 -0.27
C CYS A 544 -11.92 -10.70 -1.27
N ASN A 545 -12.03 -11.55 -2.30
CA ASN A 545 -12.96 -11.39 -3.42
C ASN A 545 -13.77 -12.66 -3.68
N LEU A 546 -15.07 -12.49 -3.94
CA LEU A 546 -15.97 -13.51 -4.45
C LEU A 546 -16.06 -13.37 -5.98
N PHE A 547 -15.49 -14.34 -6.70
CA PHE A 547 -15.73 -14.55 -8.11
C PHE A 547 -17.04 -15.32 -8.25
N LYS A 548 -18.09 -14.66 -8.73
CA LYS A 548 -19.44 -15.23 -8.88
C LYS A 548 -19.46 -16.33 -9.94
N GLN A 549 -20.35 -17.30 -9.76
CA GLN A 549 -20.73 -18.25 -10.81
C GLN A 549 -21.01 -17.51 -12.12
N GLY A 550 -20.44 -18.01 -13.22
CA GLY A 550 -20.51 -17.40 -14.55
C GLY A 550 -19.43 -16.37 -14.85
N HIS A 551 -18.73 -15.83 -13.83
CA HIS A 551 -17.52 -15.03 -14.05
C HIS A 551 -16.34 -15.92 -14.45
N ARG A 552 -15.22 -15.31 -14.80
CA ARG A 552 -13.94 -16.01 -14.97
C ARG A 552 -12.88 -15.42 -14.06
N VAL A 553 -12.01 -16.29 -13.55
CA VAL A 553 -10.72 -15.85 -13.02
C VAL A 553 -9.79 -15.66 -14.21
N ARG A 554 -9.21 -14.45 -14.36
CA ARG A 554 -8.19 -14.17 -15.37
C ARG A 554 -6.89 -13.72 -14.73
N LEU A 555 -5.78 -14.15 -15.31
CA LEU A 555 -4.43 -13.75 -14.98
C LEU A 555 -3.78 -13.13 -16.21
N ASP A 556 -3.44 -11.84 -16.11
CA ASP A 556 -2.72 -11.14 -17.16
C ASP A 556 -1.22 -11.09 -16.79
N ILE A 557 -0.35 -11.59 -17.67
CA ILE A 557 1.11 -11.58 -17.55
C ILE A 557 1.70 -10.60 -18.56
N ALA A 558 2.58 -9.70 -18.12
CA ALA A 558 3.32 -8.80 -18.98
C ALA A 558 4.74 -8.55 -18.42
N SER A 559 5.44 -7.54 -18.94
CA SER A 559 6.77 -7.13 -18.46
C SER A 559 6.85 -5.68 -17.99
N SER A 560 5.71 -5.03 -17.80
CA SER A 560 5.61 -3.68 -17.24
C SER A 560 4.22 -3.42 -16.65
N ASN A 561 4.14 -2.41 -15.80
CA ASN A 561 2.91 -1.82 -15.26
C ASN A 561 3.27 -0.37 -14.89
N PHE A 562 3.34 0.48 -15.91
CA PHE A 562 3.87 1.85 -15.80
C PHE A 562 2.72 2.87 -15.81
N PRO A 563 2.66 3.85 -14.90
CA PRO A 563 3.74 4.26 -14.01
C PRO A 563 3.55 3.88 -12.53
N HIS A 564 2.92 2.74 -12.22
CA HIS A 564 3.04 2.18 -10.86
C HIS A 564 4.50 1.88 -10.54
N PHE A 565 5.16 1.10 -11.39
CA PHE A 565 6.58 0.76 -11.28
C PHE A 565 7.43 1.50 -12.31
N ASP A 566 8.73 1.65 -12.04
CA ASP A 566 9.71 2.02 -13.05
C ASP A 566 9.84 0.93 -14.14
N VAL A 567 10.12 1.35 -15.37
CA VAL A 567 10.29 0.43 -16.50
C VAL A 567 11.70 -0.16 -16.49
N ASN A 568 11.80 -1.48 -16.58
CA ASN A 568 13.10 -2.13 -16.77
C ASN A 568 13.66 -1.77 -18.16
N PRO A 569 14.92 -1.31 -18.27
CA PRO A 569 15.53 -1.03 -19.58
C PRO A 569 15.85 -2.29 -20.38
N ASN A 570 15.75 -3.47 -19.77
CA ASN A 570 16.17 -4.77 -20.27
C ASN A 570 17.66 -4.91 -20.61
N SER A 571 18.48 -3.87 -20.37
CA SER A 571 19.91 -3.86 -20.68
C SER A 571 20.81 -4.34 -19.55
N GLY A 572 20.23 -4.61 -18.37
CA GLY A 572 20.97 -4.90 -17.14
C GLY A 572 21.61 -3.66 -16.50
N GLU A 573 21.39 -2.46 -17.04
CA GLU A 573 21.85 -1.20 -16.45
C GLU A 573 21.18 -0.94 -15.09
N ALA A 574 21.81 -0.09 -14.28
CA ALA A 574 21.33 0.26 -12.95
C ALA A 574 19.95 0.95 -13.00
N GLU A 575 19.11 0.66 -12.01
CA GLU A 575 17.79 1.23 -11.85
C GLU A 575 17.83 2.76 -11.80
N GLY A 576 16.91 3.41 -12.52
CA GLY A 576 16.84 4.87 -12.60
C GLY A 576 18.02 5.54 -13.31
N GLN A 577 18.91 4.79 -13.98
CA GLN A 577 20.11 5.34 -14.63
C GLN A 577 20.37 4.80 -16.04
N ALA A 578 19.45 3.99 -16.56
CA ALA A 578 19.62 3.35 -17.86
C ALA A 578 19.64 4.36 -19.00
N LEU A 579 20.55 4.16 -19.96
CA LEU A 579 20.72 5.02 -21.13
C LEU A 579 20.50 4.26 -22.44
N ARG A 580 20.50 2.93 -22.40
CA ARG A 580 20.44 2.07 -23.58
C ARG A 580 19.36 1.00 -23.37
N PRO A 581 18.07 1.38 -23.33
CA PRO A 581 17.00 0.39 -23.26
C PRO A 581 16.99 -0.46 -24.53
N GLN A 582 16.55 -1.71 -24.40
CA GLN A 582 16.37 -2.63 -25.51
C GLN A 582 15.06 -3.40 -25.36
N THR A 583 14.47 -3.82 -26.48
CA THR A 583 13.34 -4.76 -26.47
C THR A 583 13.82 -6.12 -25.97
N ALA A 584 13.10 -6.74 -25.05
CA ALA A 584 13.34 -8.13 -24.63
C ALA A 584 12.35 -9.06 -25.31
N HIS A 585 12.83 -10.17 -25.84
CA HIS A 585 11.99 -11.30 -26.26
C HIS A 585 11.82 -12.23 -25.07
N ASN A 586 10.62 -12.23 -24.49
CA ASN A 586 10.30 -12.96 -23.27
C ASN A 586 9.44 -14.18 -23.58
N ARG A 587 9.75 -15.29 -22.91
CA ARG A 587 9.03 -16.56 -23.03
C ARG A 587 8.49 -17.00 -21.68
N VAL A 588 7.24 -17.47 -21.67
CA VAL A 588 6.64 -18.18 -20.53
C VAL A 588 6.48 -19.66 -20.89
N HIS A 589 7.08 -20.54 -20.10
CA HIS A 589 6.99 -21.98 -20.28
C HIS A 589 5.78 -22.59 -19.57
N LEU A 590 5.16 -23.54 -20.26
CA LEU A 590 3.85 -24.13 -19.94
C LEU A 590 3.88 -25.65 -20.10
N SER A 591 5.08 -26.24 -20.14
CA SER A 591 5.29 -27.67 -20.36
C SER A 591 5.25 -28.44 -19.04
N ARG A 592 5.17 -29.78 -19.12
CA ARG A 592 5.12 -30.69 -17.98
C ARG A 592 6.23 -30.44 -16.96
N ASP A 593 7.45 -30.20 -17.43
CA ASP A 593 8.63 -30.04 -16.57
C ASP A 593 8.83 -28.57 -16.14
N PHE A 594 8.11 -27.63 -16.79
CA PHE A 594 8.17 -26.19 -16.55
C PHE A 594 6.75 -25.62 -16.43
N ALA A 595 5.97 -26.16 -15.49
CA ALA A 595 4.55 -25.87 -15.35
C ALA A 595 4.30 -24.57 -14.57
N SER A 596 4.17 -23.45 -15.28
CA SER A 596 3.77 -22.17 -14.69
C SER A 596 2.35 -22.23 -14.11
N ARG A 597 2.12 -21.62 -12.94
CA ARG A 597 0.84 -21.72 -12.21
C ARG A 597 0.51 -20.50 -11.37
N LEU A 598 -0.78 -20.25 -11.24
CA LEU A 598 -1.42 -19.39 -10.27
C LEU A 598 -1.77 -20.20 -9.01
N ILE A 599 -1.47 -19.67 -7.84
CA ILE A 599 -1.77 -20.27 -6.54
C ILE A 599 -2.63 -19.27 -5.76
N LEU A 600 -3.83 -19.71 -5.37
CA LEU A 600 -4.82 -18.90 -4.68
C LEU A 600 -5.07 -19.45 -3.27
N SER A 601 -5.18 -18.56 -2.29
CA SER A 601 -5.79 -18.86 -0.99
C SER A 601 -7.30 -18.77 -1.12
N VAL A 602 -7.98 -19.92 -1.12
CA VAL A 602 -9.42 -20.03 -1.33
C VAL A 602 -10.14 -20.42 -0.04
N LEU A 603 -11.37 -19.94 0.11
CA LEU A 603 -12.23 -20.26 1.24
C LEU A 603 -13.44 -21.08 0.73
N PRO A 604 -13.72 -22.26 1.30
CA PRO A 604 -14.89 -23.03 0.88
C PRO A 604 -16.17 -22.27 1.23
N ALA A 605 -17.20 -22.35 0.38
CA ALA A 605 -18.47 -21.67 0.62
C ALA A 605 -19.09 -22.00 2.00
N SER A 606 -18.89 -23.22 2.51
CA SER A 606 -19.34 -23.63 3.85
C SER A 606 -18.68 -22.86 5.01
N ALA A 607 -17.54 -22.22 4.79
CA ALA A 607 -16.83 -21.44 5.81
C ALA A 607 -17.30 -19.99 5.88
N VAL A 608 -18.19 -19.56 4.98
CA VAL A 608 -18.81 -18.24 5.01
C VAL A 608 -20.32 -18.42 5.24
N PRO A 609 -20.84 -18.12 6.44
CA PRO A 609 -22.27 -18.16 6.70
C PRO A 609 -23.02 -17.26 5.69
N ASP A 610 -24.14 -17.74 5.14
CA ASP A 610 -25.02 -17.00 4.21
C ASP A 610 -24.41 -16.65 2.83
N CYS A 611 -23.59 -17.52 2.24
CA CYS A 611 -23.18 -17.44 0.83
C CYS A 611 -24.26 -17.98 -0.11
#